data_AF-A0A3C0DWW2-F1
#
_entry.id   AF-A0A3C0DWW2-F1
#
_cell.length_a   1.000
_cell.length_b   1.000
_cell.length_c   1.000
_cell.angle_alpha   90.00
_cell.angle_beta   90.00
_cell.angle_gamma   90.00
#
_symmetry.space_group_name_H-M   'P 1'
#
loop_
_entity.id
_entity.type
_entity.pdbx_description
1 polymer ?
#
loop_
_entity_poly.entity_id
_entity_poly.type
_entity_poly.pdbx_seq_one_letter_code
_entity_poly.pdbx_strand_id
1 'polypeptide(L)'
;MGCRSVTKLWIPSDFNLDRCFGAWMDWGHLAQHGKYANNYDYHKAVWLLNREDLIENGFVLVKEERDGLVSPIGTLYVERYEDLQAVRAQLDARCHELQVVTVRPEGQAWDALASNEVLRVVPCGANQHPKLDDYADGVDTVQFLLSLKGGGGKA
;
A
#
# COMPACT_ATOMS: atom_id res chain seq x y z
N MET A 1 12.31 4.85 9.87
CA MET A 1 11.12 5.33 9.15
C MET A 1 10.98 4.49 7.88
N GLY A 2 9.97 3.61 7.83
CA GLY A 2 9.74 2.72 6.68
C GLY A 2 9.12 3.46 5.49
N CYS A 3 9.27 2.89 4.29
CA CYS A 3 8.60 3.39 3.09
C CYS A 3 7.08 3.21 3.22
N ARG A 4 6.31 4.30 3.23
CA ARG A 4 4.83 4.26 3.22
C ARG A 4 4.28 4.21 1.79
N SER A 5 4.91 3.41 0.94
CA SER A 5 4.49 3.23 -0.44
C SER A 5 3.10 2.61 -0.50
N VAL A 6 2.29 3.02 -1.47
CA VAL A 6 1.01 2.36 -1.74
C VAL A 6 1.30 1.12 -2.57
N THR A 7 1.01 -0.05 -2.01
CA THR A 7 1.32 -1.36 -2.61
C THR A 7 0.08 -2.11 -3.08
N LYS A 8 -1.11 -1.71 -2.62
CA LYS A 8 -2.38 -2.29 -3.03
C LYS A 8 -3.46 -1.22 -3.16
N LEU A 9 -4.30 -1.35 -4.18
CA LEU A 9 -5.49 -0.53 -4.39
C LEU A 9 -6.74 -1.39 -4.30
N TRP A 10 -7.72 -0.94 -3.54
CA TRP A 10 -9.10 -1.42 -3.63
C TRP A 10 -9.88 -0.47 -4.54
N ILE A 11 -10.49 -0.99 -5.59
CA ILE A 11 -11.24 -0.20 -6.58
C ILE A 11 -12.67 -0.77 -6.76
N PRO A 12 -13.68 0.07 -7.04
CA PRO A 12 -15.00 -0.42 -7.42
C PRO A 12 -14.94 -1.39 -8.61
N SER A 13 -15.84 -2.36 -8.65
CA SER A 13 -15.90 -3.38 -9.71
C SER A 13 -15.96 -2.78 -11.12
N ASP A 14 -16.66 -1.66 -11.28
CA ASP A 14 -16.82 -0.92 -12.54
C ASP A 14 -15.74 0.16 -12.80
N PHE A 15 -14.75 0.29 -11.91
CA PHE A 15 -13.71 1.31 -12.06
C PHE A 15 -12.85 1.05 -13.30
N ASN A 16 -12.75 2.07 -14.16
CA ASN A 16 -11.87 2.06 -15.33
C ASN A 16 -10.40 2.29 -14.94
N LEU A 17 -9.61 1.22 -14.96
CA LEU A 17 -8.19 1.23 -14.62
C LEU A 17 -7.33 2.01 -15.63
N ASP A 18 -7.78 2.19 -16.88
CA ASP A 18 -7.06 2.97 -17.90
C ASP A 18 -6.85 4.42 -17.46
N ARG A 19 -7.72 4.95 -16.61
CA ARG A 19 -7.56 6.28 -16.01
C ARG A 19 -6.28 6.38 -15.19
N CYS A 20 -5.92 5.31 -14.49
CA CYS A 20 -4.67 5.22 -13.74
C CYS A 20 -3.48 5.14 -14.69
N PHE A 21 -3.54 4.25 -15.70
CA PHE A 21 -2.48 4.13 -16.70
C PHE A 21 -2.20 5.44 -17.43
N GLY A 22 -3.24 6.17 -17.84
CA GLY A 22 -3.11 7.49 -18.44
C GLY A 22 -2.42 8.49 -17.52
N ALA A 23 -2.74 8.50 -16.23
CA ALA A 23 -2.08 9.35 -15.23
C ALA A 23 -0.63 8.94 -14.92
N TRP A 24 -0.26 7.68 -15.17
CA TRP A 24 1.08 7.18 -14.89
C TRP A 24 2.05 7.35 -16.06
N MET A 25 1.57 7.67 -17.27
CA MET A 25 2.41 7.74 -18.47
C MET A 25 3.63 8.65 -18.34
N ASP A 26 3.52 9.77 -17.62
CA ASP A 26 4.64 10.70 -17.39
C ASP A 26 5.82 10.05 -16.64
N TRP A 27 5.57 8.94 -15.94
CA TRP A 27 6.56 8.15 -15.22
C TRP A 27 7.25 7.09 -16.07
N GLY A 28 6.98 7.02 -17.37
CA GLY A 28 7.58 6.02 -18.26
C GLY A 28 9.11 6.04 -18.33
N HIS A 29 9.74 7.16 -17.95
CA HIS A 29 11.20 7.27 -17.82
C HIS A 29 11.79 6.29 -16.78
N LEU A 30 10.99 5.77 -15.85
CA LEU A 30 11.42 4.74 -14.89
C LEU A 30 11.90 3.44 -15.58
N ALA A 31 11.38 3.12 -16.76
CA ALA A 31 11.85 1.98 -17.56
C ALA A 31 13.34 2.10 -17.94
N GLN A 32 13.89 3.31 -17.97
CA GLN A 32 15.29 3.55 -18.33
C GLN A 32 16.23 3.36 -17.14
N HIS A 33 15.69 3.23 -15.91
CA HIS A 33 16.49 3.00 -14.73
C HIS A 33 16.73 1.50 -14.54
N GLY A 34 17.95 1.02 -14.86
CA GLY A 34 18.25 -0.42 -14.95
C GLY A 34 17.87 -1.25 -13.72
N LYS A 35 18.06 -0.73 -12.49
CA LYS A 35 17.63 -1.47 -11.28
C LYS A 35 16.11 -1.63 -11.20
N TYR A 36 15.36 -0.64 -11.65
CA TYR A 36 13.90 -0.68 -11.63
C TYR A 36 13.39 -1.62 -12.73
N ALA A 37 13.91 -1.46 -13.95
CA ALA A 37 13.61 -2.33 -15.08
C ALA A 37 13.88 -3.81 -14.76
N ASN A 38 14.98 -4.12 -14.07
CA ASN A 38 15.28 -5.49 -13.65
C ASN A 38 14.24 -6.07 -12.68
N ASN A 39 13.68 -5.27 -11.76
CA ASN A 39 12.62 -5.74 -10.86
C ASN A 39 11.33 -5.99 -11.65
N TYR A 40 10.97 -5.05 -12.54
CA TYR A 40 9.83 -5.19 -13.44
C TYR A 40 9.92 -6.48 -14.28
N ASP A 41 11.04 -6.68 -14.99
CA ASP A 41 11.24 -7.83 -15.89
C ASP A 41 11.25 -9.15 -15.11
N TYR A 42 11.88 -9.18 -13.93
CA TYR A 42 11.88 -10.35 -13.06
C TYR A 42 10.46 -10.78 -12.68
N HIS A 43 9.66 -9.85 -12.15
CA HIS A 43 8.30 -10.17 -11.74
C HIS A 43 7.38 -10.49 -12.91
N LYS A 44 7.56 -9.79 -14.04
CA LYS A 44 6.85 -10.10 -15.29
C LYS A 44 7.10 -11.54 -15.72
N ALA A 45 8.36 -11.97 -15.75
CA ALA A 45 8.72 -13.33 -16.14
C ALA A 45 8.14 -14.38 -15.20
N VAL A 46 8.24 -14.17 -13.87
CA VAL A 46 7.71 -15.09 -12.86
C VAL A 46 6.19 -15.24 -13.00
N TRP A 47 5.46 -14.14 -13.16
CA TRP A 47 3.99 -14.17 -13.23
C TRP A 47 3.47 -14.71 -14.56
N LEU A 48 4.14 -14.41 -15.68
CA LEU A 48 3.80 -15.04 -16.96
C LEU A 48 4.03 -16.55 -16.94
N LEU A 49 5.10 -17.03 -16.29
CA LEU A 49 5.34 -18.47 -16.10
C LEU A 49 4.22 -19.14 -15.30
N ASN A 50 3.69 -18.43 -14.30
CA ASN A 50 2.57 -18.88 -13.48
C ASN A 50 1.20 -18.71 -14.14
N ARG A 51 1.14 -18.17 -15.38
CA ARG A 51 -0.10 -17.87 -16.13
C ARG A 51 -1.02 -16.92 -15.37
N GLU A 52 -0.43 -16.00 -14.64
CA GLU A 52 -1.15 -14.91 -13.98
C GLU A 52 -1.59 -13.89 -15.04
N ASP A 53 -2.81 -13.36 -14.89
CA ASP A 53 -3.28 -12.26 -15.72
C ASP A 53 -2.63 -10.95 -15.26
N LEU A 54 -1.99 -10.26 -16.21
CA LEU A 54 -1.23 -9.03 -15.96
C LEU A 54 -1.75 -7.91 -16.85
N ILE A 55 -1.91 -6.73 -16.26
CA ILE A 55 -2.16 -5.47 -16.97
C ILE A 55 -0.92 -4.59 -16.80
N GLU A 56 -0.36 -4.05 -17.88
CA GLU A 56 0.93 -3.36 -17.82
C GLU A 56 1.10 -2.29 -18.89
N ASN A 57 2.09 -1.41 -18.71
CA ASN A 57 2.42 -0.31 -19.63
C ASN A 57 3.92 -0.15 -19.90
N GLY A 58 4.70 -1.21 -19.71
CA GLY A 58 6.15 -1.24 -19.95
C GLY A 58 7.01 -0.76 -18.78
N PHE A 59 6.40 -0.28 -17.69
CA PHE A 59 7.15 0.10 -16.47
C PHE A 59 6.39 -0.18 -15.17
N VAL A 60 5.08 -0.40 -15.19
CA VAL A 60 4.32 -0.88 -14.03
C VAL A 60 3.54 -2.13 -14.41
N LEU A 61 3.66 -3.18 -13.61
CA LEU A 61 2.78 -4.35 -13.65
C LEU A 61 1.63 -4.17 -12.66
N VAL A 62 0.41 -4.39 -13.11
CA VAL A 62 -0.76 -4.47 -12.25
C VAL A 62 -1.27 -5.91 -12.25
N LYS A 63 -1.43 -6.46 -11.06
CA LYS A 63 -1.93 -7.82 -10.83
C LYS A 63 -3.18 -7.77 -9.95
N GLU A 64 -4.23 -8.49 -10.33
CA GLU A 64 -5.33 -8.74 -9.40
C GLU A 64 -4.87 -9.68 -8.28
N GLU A 65 -5.00 -9.26 -7.02
CA GLU A 65 -4.43 -9.97 -5.89
C GLU A 65 -5.31 -9.76 -4.65
N ARG A 66 -5.84 -10.85 -4.09
CA ARG A 66 -6.77 -10.83 -2.95
C ARG A 66 -6.05 -10.94 -1.61
N ASP A 67 -5.05 -11.81 -1.53
CA ASP A 67 -4.42 -12.15 -0.26
C ASP A 67 -3.22 -11.25 0.04
N GLY A 68 -2.43 -10.93 -0.99
CA GLY A 68 -1.25 -10.06 -0.85
C GLY A 68 -1.61 -8.60 -0.50
N LEU A 69 -0.87 -8.01 0.45
CA LEU A 69 -0.94 -6.56 0.75
C LEU A 69 0.27 -5.77 0.22
N VAL A 70 1.40 -6.46 0.02
CA VAL A 70 2.67 -5.84 -0.34
C VAL A 70 3.08 -6.31 -1.73
N SER A 71 2.94 -5.42 -2.71
CA SER A 71 3.41 -5.63 -4.06
C SER A 71 4.94 -5.42 -4.15
N PRO A 72 5.63 -6.23 -4.96
CA PRO A 72 7.03 -5.98 -5.27
C PRO A 72 7.28 -4.67 -6.02
N ILE A 73 8.55 -4.26 -6.08
CA ILE A 73 8.99 -3.06 -6.83
C ILE A 73 8.62 -3.21 -8.32
N GLY A 74 8.09 -2.12 -8.91
CA GLY A 74 7.64 -2.13 -10.30
C GLY A 74 6.28 -2.77 -10.51
N THR A 75 5.58 -3.11 -9.42
CA THR A 75 4.29 -3.79 -9.47
C THR A 75 3.28 -3.17 -8.49
N LEU A 76 2.00 -3.35 -8.78
CA LEU A 76 0.89 -2.86 -7.97
C LEU A 76 -0.20 -3.92 -7.88
N TYR A 77 -0.66 -4.19 -6.66
CA TYR A 77 -1.81 -5.07 -6.46
C TYR A 77 -3.12 -4.30 -6.55
N VAL A 78 -4.11 -4.93 -7.17
CA VAL A 78 -5.46 -4.40 -7.27
C VAL A 78 -6.44 -5.46 -6.79
N GLU A 79 -7.45 -5.03 -6.04
CA GLU A 79 -8.60 -5.85 -5.69
C GLU A 79 -9.88 -5.06 -6.02
N ARG A 80 -10.76 -5.68 -6.81
CA ARG A 80 -12.06 -5.11 -7.13
C ARG A 80 -13.06 -5.43 -6.02
N TYR A 81 -13.86 -4.45 -5.62
CA TYR A 81 -14.92 -4.64 -4.63
C TYR A 81 -16.29 -4.20 -5.17
N GLU A 82 -17.33 -4.88 -4.71
CA GLU A 82 -18.73 -4.48 -4.89
C GLU A 82 -19.30 -3.86 -3.60
N ASP A 83 -18.83 -4.34 -2.45
CA ASP A 83 -19.24 -3.86 -1.12
C ASP A 83 -18.04 -3.26 -0.38
N LEU A 84 -18.14 -1.96 -0.10
CA LEU A 84 -17.15 -1.22 0.67
C LEU A 84 -17.08 -1.68 2.13
N GLN A 85 -18.17 -2.19 2.70
CA GLN A 85 -18.17 -2.70 4.08
C GLN A 85 -17.34 -3.98 4.18
N ALA A 86 -17.37 -4.83 3.15
CA ALA A 86 -16.47 -5.99 3.07
C ALA A 86 -14.99 -5.57 3.04
N VAL A 87 -14.63 -4.53 2.27
CA VAL A 87 -13.27 -3.97 2.26
C VAL A 87 -12.89 -3.47 3.65
N ARG A 88 -13.78 -2.73 4.31
CA ARG A 88 -13.55 -2.26 5.69
C ARG A 88 -13.30 -3.42 6.65
N ALA A 89 -14.13 -4.46 6.62
CA ALA A 89 -13.96 -5.63 7.48
C ALA A 89 -12.62 -6.35 7.23
N GLN A 90 -12.20 -6.49 5.97
CA GLN A 90 -10.89 -7.06 5.63
C GLN A 90 -9.73 -6.22 6.18
N LEU A 91 -9.80 -4.89 6.01
CA LEU A 91 -8.76 -3.99 6.50
C LEU A 91 -8.68 -3.99 8.02
N ASP A 92 -9.82 -4.02 8.73
CA ASP A 92 -9.86 -4.09 10.20
C ASP A 92 -9.28 -5.42 10.71
N ALA A 93 -9.61 -6.54 10.06
CA ALA A 93 -9.09 -7.85 10.43
C ALA A 93 -7.57 -7.95 10.25
N ARG A 94 -7.00 -7.14 9.34
CA ARG A 94 -5.58 -7.14 8.96
C ARG A 94 -4.85 -5.87 9.44
N CYS A 95 -5.42 -5.15 10.39
CA CYS A 95 -4.89 -3.86 10.83
C CYS A 95 -3.43 -3.92 11.30
N HIS A 96 -3.02 -5.04 11.91
CA HIS A 96 -1.65 -5.26 12.37
C HIS A 96 -0.63 -5.47 11.23
N GLU A 97 -1.09 -5.74 10.01
CA GLU A 97 -0.24 -5.85 8.81
C GLU A 97 -0.12 -4.51 8.06
N LEU A 98 -0.89 -3.49 8.46
CA LEU A 98 -1.05 -2.23 7.74
C LEU A 98 -0.48 -1.06 8.53
N GLN A 99 0.35 -0.24 7.87
CA GLN A 99 0.87 0.99 8.49
C GLN A 99 -0.10 2.17 8.35
N VAL A 100 -0.79 2.24 7.22
CA VAL A 100 -1.68 3.34 6.86
C VAL A 100 -2.57 2.93 5.70
N VAL A 101 -3.82 3.37 5.72
CA VAL A 101 -4.74 3.29 4.59
C VAL A 101 -4.94 4.70 4.06
N THR A 102 -4.73 4.90 2.76
CA THR A 102 -4.98 6.18 2.11
C THR A 102 -6.30 6.15 1.37
N VAL A 103 -7.15 7.13 1.60
CA VAL A 103 -8.45 7.24 0.94
C VAL A 103 -8.56 8.60 0.27
N ARG A 104 -9.22 8.65 -0.89
CA ARG A 104 -9.57 9.90 -1.53
C ARG A 104 -10.43 10.72 -0.55
N PRO A 105 -10.09 11.97 -0.24
CA PRO A 105 -10.95 12.83 0.57
C PRO A 105 -12.32 12.94 -0.05
N GLU A 106 -13.34 12.93 0.81
CA GLU A 106 -14.76 13.04 0.44
C GLU A 106 -15.31 11.79 -0.28
N GLY A 107 -16.62 11.56 -0.13
CA GLY A 107 -17.35 10.44 -0.74
C GLY A 107 -17.42 9.19 0.13
N GLN A 108 -18.13 8.17 -0.36
CA GLN A 108 -18.54 7.01 0.44
C GLN A 108 -17.37 6.24 1.07
N ALA A 109 -16.26 6.08 0.35
CA ALA A 109 -15.05 5.44 0.87
C ALA A 109 -14.44 6.23 2.04
N TRP A 110 -14.42 7.56 1.94
CA TRP A 110 -13.96 8.43 3.02
C TRP A 110 -14.89 8.32 4.23
N ASP A 111 -16.20 8.42 4.02
CA ASP A 111 -17.18 8.37 5.09
C ASP A 111 -17.15 7.03 5.85
N ALA A 112 -16.89 5.92 5.16
CA ALA A 112 -16.81 4.60 5.78
C ALA A 112 -15.46 4.32 6.48
N LEU A 113 -14.37 4.95 6.05
CA LEU A 113 -13.01 4.61 6.50
C LEU A 113 -12.39 5.67 7.42
N ALA A 114 -12.68 6.95 7.23
CA ALA A 114 -11.98 8.04 7.90
C ALA A 114 -12.16 8.05 9.43
N SER A 115 -13.30 7.58 9.93
CA SER A 115 -13.59 7.46 11.36
C SER A 115 -13.15 6.11 11.96
N ASN A 116 -12.14 5.45 11.38
CA ASN A 116 -11.61 4.21 11.93
C ASN A 116 -10.75 4.48 13.18
N GLU A 117 -11.09 3.85 14.31
CA GLU A 117 -10.27 3.92 15.52
C GLU A 117 -9.09 2.95 15.50
N VAL A 118 -9.19 1.86 14.74
CA VAL A 118 -8.19 0.79 14.66
C VAL A 118 -7.16 1.06 13.57
N LEU A 119 -7.61 1.52 12.40
CA LEU A 119 -6.72 1.86 11.29
C LEU A 119 -6.38 3.33 11.26
N ARG A 120 -5.10 3.60 11.02
CA ARG A 120 -4.69 4.93 10.60
C ARG A 120 -5.13 5.20 9.17
N VAL A 121 -6.18 6.01 9.01
CA VAL A 121 -6.68 6.44 7.70
C VAL A 121 -6.29 7.89 7.44
N VAL A 122 -5.73 8.16 6.25
CA VAL A 122 -5.29 9.51 5.86
C VAL A 122 -5.70 9.86 4.43
N PRO A 123 -5.76 11.15 4.06
CA PRO A 123 -5.90 11.57 2.67
C PRO A 123 -4.80 10.99 1.76
N CYS A 124 -5.13 10.69 0.51
CA CYS A 124 -4.12 10.39 -0.51
C CYS A 124 -3.00 11.45 -0.53
N GLY A 125 -1.74 11.00 -0.57
CA GLY A 125 -0.55 11.86 -0.56
C GLY A 125 -0.02 12.25 0.83
N ALA A 126 -0.87 12.21 1.86
CA ALA A 126 -0.44 12.55 3.23
C ALA A 126 0.59 11.56 3.80
N ASN A 127 0.53 10.30 3.37
CA ASN A 127 1.47 9.25 3.76
C ASN A 127 2.92 9.51 3.28
N GLN A 128 3.13 10.38 2.30
CA GLN A 128 4.47 10.77 1.82
C GLN A 128 5.15 11.82 2.71
N HIS A 129 4.44 12.36 3.70
CA HIS A 129 4.92 13.40 4.61
C HIS A 129 4.76 12.97 6.09
N PRO A 130 5.49 11.91 6.53
CA PRO A 130 5.41 11.41 7.90
C PRO A 130 5.83 12.49 8.91
N LYS A 131 5.07 12.62 10.00
CA LYS A 131 5.49 13.42 11.16
C LYS A 131 6.46 12.63 12.05
N LEU A 132 7.14 13.34 12.95
CA LEU A 132 8.13 12.77 13.87
C LEU A 132 7.54 11.72 14.83
N ASP A 133 6.26 11.88 15.17
CA ASP A 133 5.47 11.02 16.05
C ASP A 133 4.69 9.94 15.30
N ASP A 134 4.78 9.89 13.96
CA ASP A 134 4.16 8.83 13.19
C ASP A 134 5.08 7.60 13.12
N TYR A 135 5.11 6.78 14.17
CA TYR A 135 5.86 5.51 14.16
C TYR A 135 5.22 4.49 13.20
N ALA A 136 6.05 3.67 12.55
CA ALA A 136 5.60 2.77 11.48
C ALA A 136 4.77 1.57 11.97
N ASP A 137 4.94 1.22 13.24
CA ASP A 137 4.29 0.13 13.96
C ASP A 137 3.39 0.66 15.10
N GLY A 138 3.22 1.98 15.20
CA GLY A 138 2.49 2.62 16.30
C GLY A 138 3.21 2.59 17.66
N VAL A 139 4.45 2.09 17.73
CA VAL A 139 5.22 2.00 18.98
C VAL A 139 6.14 3.21 19.09
N ASP A 140 5.97 4.00 20.16
CA ASP A 140 6.89 5.09 20.49
C ASP A 140 8.27 4.50 20.81
N THR A 141 9.16 4.58 19.81
CA THR A 141 10.52 4.05 19.90
C THR A 141 11.32 4.75 20.99
N VAL A 142 11.06 6.03 21.26
CA VAL A 142 11.74 6.78 22.33
C VAL A 142 11.27 6.28 23.69
N GLN A 143 9.97 6.09 23.88
CA GLN A 143 9.41 5.51 25.09
C GLN A 143 9.94 4.09 25.33
N PHE A 144 10.00 3.26 24.29
CA PHE A 144 10.58 1.91 24.36
C PHE A 144 12.06 1.96 24.79
N LEU A 145 12.87 2.81 24.18
CA LEU A 145 14.29 2.94 24.55
C LEU A 145 14.47 3.46 25.99
N LEU A 146 13.59 4.35 26.45
CA LEU A 146 13.57 4.82 27.84
C LEU A 146 13.16 3.71 28.82
N SER A 147 12.21 2.84 28.45
CA SER A 147 11.78 1.72 29.31
C SER A 147 12.87 0.66 29.49
N LEU A 148 13.77 0.50 28.52
CA LEU A 148 14.92 -0.43 28.62
C LEU A 148 15.95 -0.02 29.68
N LYS A 149 16.07 1.27 30.01
CA LYS A 149 17.03 1.75 31.04
C LYS A 149 16.57 1.51 32.48
N GLY A 150 15.30 1.14 32.71
CA GLY A 150 14.74 0.87 34.05
C GLY A 150 15.02 -0.53 34.62
N GLY A 151 15.57 -1.47 33.83
CA GLY A 151 15.75 -2.87 34.22
C GLY A 151 17.13 -3.23 34.83
N GLY A 152 18.04 -2.27 34.97
CA GLY A 152 19.43 -2.51 35.37
C GLY A 152 19.72 -2.35 36.87
N GLY A 153 18.86 -2.85 37.76
CA GLY A 153 19.08 -2.71 39.20
C GLY A 153 18.24 -3.64 40.06
N LYS A 154 18.66 -4.90 40.16
CA LYS A 154 18.64 -5.75 41.38
C LYS A 154 19.12 -7.16 41.04
N ALA A 155 20.38 -7.43 41.35
CA ALA A 155 20.90 -8.70 41.86
C ALA A 155 22.09 -8.37 42.76
#